data_AF-E9GUH1-F1
#
_entry.id   AF-E9GUH1-F1
#
_cell.length_a   1.000
_cell.length_b   1.000
_cell.length_c   1.000
_cell.angle_alpha   90.00
_cell.angle_beta   90.00
_cell.angle_gamma   90.00
#
_symmetry.space_group_name_H-M   'P 1'
#
loop_
_entity.id
_entity.type
_entity.pdbx_description
1 polymer ?
#
loop_
_entity_poly.entity_id
_entity_poly.type
_entity_poly.pdbx_seq_one_letter_code
_entity_poly.pdbx_strand_id
1 'polypeptide(L)'
;MLCTGLPMPNDRFVPRNLKAIDVEQFASDLLSLPLLTEESDDIVRLLEWYNTGFTEVLDKHAPLQKKVFTIRPDNPWKNEDIALTRKKVRRLKRRWRTTGLTINKEILQEV
;
A
#
# COMPACT_ATOMS: atom_id res chain seq x y z
N MET A 1 17.61 26.17 28.63
CA MET A 1 16.27 25.80 28.12
C MET A 1 16.45 24.62 27.19
N LEU A 2 15.94 23.45 27.56
CA LEU A 2 16.10 22.23 26.77
C LEU A 2 15.15 22.30 25.57
N CYS A 3 15.69 22.30 24.36
CA CYS A 3 14.92 22.15 23.13
C CYS A 3 14.40 20.70 23.06
N THR A 4 13.31 20.40 23.74
CA THR A 4 12.56 19.17 23.49
C THR A 4 11.85 19.34 22.15
N GLY A 5 12.36 18.68 21.10
CA GLY A 5 11.75 18.72 19.77
C GLY A 5 10.27 18.34 19.86
N LEU A 6 9.40 19.15 19.24
CA LEU A 6 7.97 18.87 19.17
C LEU A 6 7.75 17.45 18.59
N PRO A 7 6.78 16.69 19.12
CA PRO A 7 6.43 15.40 18.57
C PRO A 7 6.03 15.58 17.10
N MET A 8 6.62 14.76 16.24
CA MET A 8 6.37 14.78 14.81
C MET A 8 4.87 14.56 14.54
N PRO A 9 4.28 15.27 13.57
CA PRO A 9 2.88 15.13 13.23
C PRO A 9 2.59 13.67 12.82
N ASN A 10 1.52 13.12 13.39
CA ASN A 10 1.08 11.76 13.11
C ASN A 10 -0.16 11.83 12.22
N ASP A 11 -0.19 11.01 11.17
CA ASP A 11 -1.40 10.81 10.38
C ASP A 11 -2.06 9.48 10.77
N ARG A 12 -3.36 9.41 10.54
CA ARG A 12 -4.18 8.23 10.81
C ARG A 12 -4.71 7.71 9.49
N PHE A 13 -4.34 6.49 9.16
CA PHE A 13 -4.96 5.75 8.07
C PHE A 13 -5.53 4.44 8.59
N VAL A 14 -6.63 3.99 7.99
CA VAL A 14 -7.34 2.77 8.40
C VAL A 14 -7.24 1.73 7.28
N PRO A 15 -6.09 1.04 7.14
CA PRO A 15 -5.96 -0.03 6.15
C PRO A 15 -6.73 -1.29 6.56
N ARG A 16 -7.10 -2.08 5.55
CA ARG A 16 -7.44 -3.50 5.68
C ARG A 16 -6.28 -4.35 5.18
N ASN A 17 -5.96 -5.45 5.86
CA ASN A 17 -4.92 -6.36 5.40
C ASN A 17 -5.49 -7.40 4.41
N LEU A 18 -5.80 -6.97 3.19
CA LEU A 18 -6.43 -7.84 2.18
C LEU A 18 -5.54 -9.02 1.75
N LYS A 19 -4.23 -8.94 1.96
CA LYS A 19 -3.29 -10.00 1.61
C LYS A 19 -3.31 -11.19 2.57
N ALA A 20 -3.85 -10.99 3.77
CA ALA A 20 -3.95 -12.04 4.77
C ALA A 20 -5.28 -12.79 4.72
N ILE A 21 -6.16 -12.46 3.77
CA ILE A 21 -7.43 -13.16 3.59
C ILE A 21 -7.15 -14.59 3.12
N ASP A 22 -7.72 -15.56 3.82
CA ASP A 22 -7.81 -16.93 3.34
C ASP A 22 -8.93 -17.00 2.29
N VAL A 23 -8.55 -17.23 1.04
CA VAL A 23 -9.46 -17.18 -0.11
C VAL A 23 -10.54 -18.26 -0.03
N GLU A 24 -10.20 -19.45 0.48
CA GLU A 24 -11.15 -20.56 0.54
C GLU A 24 -12.24 -20.29 1.57
N GLN A 25 -11.84 -19.84 2.78
CA GLN A 25 -12.79 -19.49 3.84
C GLN A 25 -13.61 -18.25 3.50
N PHE A 26 -13.00 -17.28 2.82
CA PHE A 26 -13.71 -16.09 2.35
C PHE A 26 -14.78 -16.46 1.31
N ALA A 27 -14.47 -17.34 0.36
CA ALA A 27 -15.42 -17.81 -0.64
C ALA A 27 -16.57 -18.61 0.00
N SER A 28 -16.28 -19.48 0.98
CA SER A 28 -17.33 -20.23 1.67
C SER A 28 -18.29 -19.32 2.45
N ASP A 29 -17.75 -18.31 3.14
CA ASP A 29 -18.56 -17.35 3.87
C ASP A 29 -19.42 -16.49 2.93
N LEU A 30 -18.89 -16.09 1.77
CA LEU A 30 -19.67 -15.38 0.75
C LEU A 30 -20.84 -16.21 0.23
N LEU A 31 -20.61 -17.49 -0.07
CA LEU A 31 -21.64 -18.41 -0.54
C LEU A 31 -22.74 -18.66 0.51
N SER A 32 -22.41 -18.51 1.79
CA SER A 32 -23.38 -18.62 2.89
C SER A 32 -24.26 -17.39 3.09
N LEU A 33 -24.02 -16.30 2.36
CA LEU A 33 -24.79 -15.07 2.53
C LEU A 33 -26.26 -15.26 2.11
N PRO A 34 -27.22 -14.62 2.82
CA PRO A 34 -28.64 -14.65 2.46
C PRO A 34 -28.88 -14.22 1.02
N LEU A 35 -28.07 -13.28 0.52
CA LEU A 35 -28.10 -12.78 -0.85
C LEU A 35 -28.02 -13.88 -1.92
N LEU A 36 -27.28 -14.97 -1.65
CA LEU A 36 -27.08 -16.07 -2.59
C LEU A 36 -27.91 -17.31 -2.25
N THR A 37 -28.49 -17.35 -1.04
CA THR A 37 -29.22 -18.51 -0.52
C THR A 37 -30.73 -18.31 -0.60
N GLU A 38 -31.20 -17.09 -0.44
CA GLU A 38 -32.61 -16.72 -0.41
C GLU A 38 -32.96 -15.86 -1.62
N GLU A 39 -34.11 -16.13 -2.24
CA GLU A 39 -34.68 -15.28 -3.28
C GLU A 39 -35.62 -14.25 -2.64
N SER A 40 -35.47 -12.97 -3.01
CA SER A 40 -36.31 -11.86 -2.55
C SER A 40 -36.72 -11.00 -3.73
N ASP A 41 -38.03 -10.70 -3.85
CA ASP A 41 -38.58 -9.82 -4.88
C ASP A 41 -38.35 -8.33 -4.58
N ASP A 42 -37.97 -7.98 -3.35
CA ASP A 42 -37.70 -6.60 -2.94
C ASP A 42 -36.22 -6.22 -3.16
N ILE A 43 -36.01 -5.26 -4.07
CA ILE A 43 -34.70 -4.72 -4.44
C ILE A 43 -34.03 -4.01 -3.25
N VAL A 44 -34.79 -3.34 -2.40
CA VAL A 44 -34.24 -2.59 -1.26
C VAL A 44 -33.59 -3.57 -0.28
N ARG A 45 -34.28 -4.67 0.01
CA ARG A 45 -33.81 -5.73 0.88
C ARG A 45 -32.58 -6.44 0.31
N LEU A 46 -32.56 -6.67 -1.00
CA LEU A 46 -31.40 -7.23 -1.69
C LEU A 46 -30.16 -6.33 -1.56
N LEU A 47 -30.36 -5.03 -1.71
CA LEU A 47 -29.30 -4.03 -1.57
C LEU A 47 -28.77 -3.93 -0.14
N GLU A 48 -29.66 -4.04 0.85
CA GLU A 48 -29.29 -4.11 2.26
C GLU A 48 -28.40 -5.33 2.53
N TRP A 49 -28.83 -6.54 2.12
CA TRP A 49 -28.04 -7.76 2.27
C TRP A 49 -26.68 -7.70 1.56
N TYR A 50 -26.63 -7.09 0.38
CA TYR A 50 -25.37 -6.85 -0.31
C TYR A 50 -24.46 -5.94 0.53
N ASN A 51 -24.95 -4.77 0.92
CA ASN A 51 -24.12 -3.80 1.63
C ASN A 51 -23.68 -4.31 3.00
N THR A 52 -24.59 -4.88 3.80
CA THR A 52 -24.26 -5.35 5.14
C THR A 52 -23.48 -6.67 5.08
N GLY A 53 -23.97 -7.66 4.33
CA GLY A 53 -23.37 -8.99 4.26
C GLY A 53 -21.93 -8.97 3.75
N PHE A 54 -21.65 -8.23 2.67
CA PHE A 54 -20.27 -8.11 2.19
C PHE A 54 -19.38 -7.36 3.18
N THR A 55 -19.90 -6.32 3.84
CA THR A 55 -19.10 -5.60 4.86
C THR A 55 -18.77 -6.47 6.05
N GLU A 56 -19.70 -7.30 6.52
CA GLU A 56 -19.51 -8.22 7.65
C GLU A 56 -18.50 -9.31 7.32
N VAL A 57 -18.63 -9.96 6.16
CA VAL A 57 -17.67 -10.97 5.70
C VAL A 57 -16.29 -10.34 5.53
N LEU A 58 -16.21 -9.14 4.94
CA LEU A 58 -14.94 -8.45 4.77
C LEU A 58 -14.34 -8.00 6.10
N ASP A 59 -15.14 -7.59 7.08
CA ASP A 59 -14.68 -7.23 8.42
C ASP A 59 -14.21 -8.44 9.23
N LYS A 60 -14.84 -9.61 9.05
CA LYS A 60 -14.41 -10.90 9.65
C LYS A 60 -13.02 -11.31 9.15
N HIS A 61 -12.79 -11.24 7.84
CA HIS A 61 -11.55 -11.71 7.21
C HIS A 61 -10.43 -10.66 7.16
N ALA A 62 -10.79 -9.39 7.03
CA ALA A 62 -9.86 -8.28 6.92
C ALA A 62 -10.39 -7.05 7.67
N PRO A 63 -10.35 -7.06 9.02
CA PRO A 63 -10.85 -5.95 9.82
C PRO A 63 -10.08 -4.66 9.55
N LEU A 64 -10.78 -3.54 9.74
CA LEU A 64 -10.19 -2.20 9.70
C LEU A 64 -9.18 -2.04 10.83
N GLN A 65 -7.91 -1.89 10.47
CA GLN A 65 -6.83 -1.69 11.43
C GLN A 65 -6.53 -0.20 11.54
N LYS A 66 -6.71 0.41 12.72
CA LYS A 66 -6.27 1.79 12.95
C LYS A 66 -4.75 1.81 13.06
N LYS A 67 -4.06 2.38 12.07
CA LYS A 67 -2.61 2.55 12.10
C LYS A 67 -2.27 4.03 12.15
N VAL A 68 -1.35 4.36 13.05
CA VAL A 68 -0.78 5.70 13.18
C VAL A 68 0.62 5.63 12.63
N PHE A 69 0.97 6.54 11.73
CA PHE A 69 2.34 6.68 11.27
C PHE A 69 2.78 8.12 11.43
N THR A 70 4.08 8.27 11.68
CA THR A 70 4.71 9.57 11.80
C THR A 70 4.94 10.15 10.41
N ILE A 71 4.29 11.28 10.10
CA ILE A 71 4.59 12.05 8.89
C ILE A 71 5.98 12.64 9.07
N ARG A 72 6.90 12.25 8.19
CA ARG A 72 8.22 12.87 8.11
C ARG A 72 8.17 13.90 6.98
N PRO A 73 8.48 15.19 7.24
CA PRO A 73 8.63 16.15 6.18
C PRO A 73 9.76 15.67 5.25
N ASP A 74 9.64 15.97 3.97
CA ASP A 74 10.72 15.68 3.05
C ASP A 74 11.98 16.43 3.48
N ASN A 75 13.12 15.73 3.44
CA ASN A 75 14.39 16.35 3.80
C ASN A 75 14.66 17.53 2.85
N PRO A 76 15.06 18.71 3.36
CA PRO A 76 15.21 19.90 2.53
C PRO A 76 16.35 19.80 1.50
N TRP A 77 17.26 18.84 1.66
CA TRP A 77 18.33 18.54 0.69
C TRP A 77 17.96 17.42 -0.30
N LYS A 78 16.76 16.85 -0.19
CA LYS A 78 16.26 15.78 -1.08
C LYS A 78 15.52 16.44 -2.25
N ASN A 79 16.28 17.05 -3.14
CA ASN A 79 15.75 17.60 -4.39
C ASN A 79 15.49 16.48 -5.41
N GLU A 80 14.51 16.67 -6.28
CA GLU A 80 14.18 15.72 -7.33
C GLU A 80 15.35 15.49 -8.29
N ASP A 81 16.09 16.55 -8.64
CA ASP A 81 17.31 16.46 -9.47
C ASP A 81 18.36 15.54 -8.84
N ILE A 82 18.59 15.67 -7.53
CA ILE A 82 19.54 14.82 -6.80
C ILE A 82 19.04 13.36 -6.81
N ALA A 83 17.74 13.13 -6.66
CA ALA A 83 17.16 11.80 -6.70
C ALA A 83 17.30 11.15 -8.10
N LEU A 84 17.03 11.90 -9.17
CA LEU A 84 17.16 11.47 -10.56
C LEU A 84 18.60 11.17 -10.92
N THR A 85 19.55 12.03 -10.56
CA THR A 85 20.99 11.82 -10.79
C THR A 85 21.47 10.57 -10.05
N ARG A 86 21.09 10.38 -8.78
CA ARG A 86 21.41 9.14 -8.03
C ARG A 86 20.82 7.90 -8.70
N LYS A 87 19.61 7.97 -9.28
CA LYS A 87 18.98 6.87 -10.03
C LYS A 87 19.78 6.55 -11.31
N LYS A 88 20.18 7.57 -12.07
CA LYS A 88 21.02 7.46 -13.28
C LYS A 88 22.36 6.79 -12.95
N VAL A 89 23.07 7.29 -11.94
CA VAL A 89 24.35 6.73 -11.46
C VAL A 89 24.21 5.27 -11.06
N ARG A 90 23.17 4.90 -10.28
CA ARG A 90 22.95 3.48 -9.89
C ARG A 90 22.70 2.58 -11.10
N ARG A 91 21.94 3.04 -12.10
CA ARG A 91 21.67 2.29 -13.33
C ARG A 91 22.96 2.03 -14.11
N LEU A 92 23.78 3.06 -14.30
CA LEU A 92 25.05 2.97 -15.02
C LEU A 92 26.05 2.07 -14.28
N LYS A 93 26.17 2.22 -12.95
CA LYS A 93 27.00 1.33 -12.12
C LYS A 93 26.58 -0.14 -12.24
N ARG A 94 25.28 -0.43 -12.17
CA ARG A 94 24.76 -1.80 -12.35
C ARG A 94 25.12 -2.34 -13.73
N ARG A 95 24.89 -1.55 -14.79
CA ARG A 95 25.23 -1.94 -16.17
C ARG A 95 26.72 -2.20 -16.34
N TRP A 96 27.58 -1.34 -15.80
CA TRP A 96 29.03 -1.54 -15.85
C TRP A 96 29.46 -2.81 -15.10
N ARG A 97 28.94 -3.07 -13.89
CA ARG A 97 29.24 -4.30 -13.14
C ARG A 97 28.83 -5.57 -13.87
N THR A 98 27.71 -5.54 -14.60
CA THR A 98 27.23 -6.71 -15.35
C THR A 98 27.99 -6.92 -16.65
N THR A 99 28.30 -5.85 -17.38
CA THR A 99 28.86 -5.93 -18.74
C THR A 99 30.38 -5.83 -18.80
N GLY A 100 31.03 -5.22 -17.81
CA GLY A 100 32.48 -4.95 -17.81
C GLY A 100 32.96 -3.93 -18.86
N LEU A 101 32.07 -3.40 -19.71
CA LEU A 101 32.46 -2.56 -20.85
C LEU A 101 32.96 -1.18 -20.43
N THR A 102 34.05 -0.72 -21.06
CA THR A 102 34.67 0.60 -20.81
C THR A 102 33.73 1.76 -21.11
N ILE A 103 32.92 1.65 -22.17
CA ILE A 103 31.91 2.66 -22.54
C ILE A 103 30.95 2.95 -21.38
N ASN A 104 30.53 1.91 -20.64
CA ASN A 104 29.63 2.10 -19.50
C ASN A 104 30.31 2.81 -18.31
N LYS A 105 31.64 2.71 -18.21
CA LYS A 105 32.46 3.41 -17.21
C LYS A 105 32.65 4.88 -17.58
N GLU A 106 32.90 5.17 -18.85
CA GLU A 106 33.02 6.54 -19.37
C GLU A 106 31.71 7.31 -19.18
N ILE A 107 30.58 6.73 -19.60
CA ILE A 107 29.25 7.34 -19.40
C ILE A 107 28.96 7.59 -17.91
N LEU A 108 29.52 6.78 -17.00
CA LEU A 108 29.37 6.99 -15.55
C LEU A 108 30.22 8.15 -15.03
N GLN A 109 31.36 8.46 -15.64
CA GLN A 109 32.22 9.59 -15.26
C GLN A 109 31.64 10.95 -15.70
N GLU A 110 30.79 10.94 -16.72
CA GLU A 110 30.12 12.15 -17.26
C GLU A 110 28.83 12.55 -16.52
N VAL A 111 28.43 11.81 -15.48
CA VAL A 111 27.19 12.05 -14.70
C VAL A 111 27.51 12.64 -13.34
#